data_AF-A0A3M6HQR7-F1
#
_entry.id   AF-A0A3M6HQR7-F1
#
_cell.length_a   1.000
_cell.length_b   1.000
_cell.length_c   1.000
_cell.angle_alpha   90.00
_cell.angle_beta   90.00
_cell.angle_gamma   90.00
#
_symmetry.space_group_name_H-M   'P 1'
#
loop_
_entity.id
_entity.type
_entity.pdbx_description
1 polymer ?
#
loop_
_entity_poly.entity_id
_entity_poly.type
_entity_poly.pdbx_seq_one_letter_code
_entity_poly.pdbx_strand_id
1 'polypeptide(L)'
;MGQGGADLSYDFITRPAYQHALLTGTTEFLRLMLRQVHAYGIDPASLIHALQNHDELTLELVHFWTLHAHDTFHYQGQTFPGNILREHIREEMYGKLSGEHAPYNLKFVTNGVSCTTASIITAALGIRDLSTISDADIQQIQHIHLLLVMYNAMQPGVFALSGWDLVGALTLPAEQVDHLMQDGDTRWIHRGAYDLVDLDPEAEFSAGDMPRPKTLYGSLVSQLQRPDSFASQLKKILAVRRAYDIAASRQILIPDVEHPGLLVMVHELPAGKGTQITALNFSSETIVETLHLPGIAPGPVVDIINERVEGDLTDQGEFTITLDAYEGLALRVVSTLPI
;
A
#
# COMPACT_ATOMS: atom_id res chain seq x y z
N MET A 1 -27.54 -17.06 3.75
CA MET A 1 -27.02 -17.72 4.97
C MET A 1 -25.68 -18.34 4.60
N GLY A 2 -24.57 -17.71 5.00
CA GLY A 2 -23.23 -18.17 4.62
C GLY A 2 -22.91 -19.50 5.27
N GLN A 3 -22.37 -20.43 4.49
CA GLN A 3 -21.69 -21.60 5.05
C GLN A 3 -20.42 -21.10 5.77
N GLY A 4 -20.24 -21.51 7.02
CA GLY A 4 -19.33 -20.87 7.99
C GLY A 4 -17.85 -20.86 7.60
N GLY A 5 -17.36 -19.68 7.23
CA GLY A 5 -15.94 -19.32 7.12
C GLY A 5 -15.57 -18.22 8.12
N ALA A 6 -14.32 -17.77 8.09
CA ALA A 6 -13.87 -16.63 8.91
C ALA A 6 -14.57 -15.33 8.49
N ASP A 7 -14.92 -14.48 9.46
CA ASP A 7 -15.55 -13.18 9.21
C ASP A 7 -14.61 -12.19 8.50
N LEU A 8 -13.30 -12.32 8.76
CA LEU A 8 -12.25 -11.49 8.17
C LEU A 8 -11.06 -12.36 7.73
N SER A 9 -10.40 -11.94 6.65
CA SER A 9 -9.13 -12.51 6.19
C SER A 9 -8.12 -11.40 5.92
N TYR A 10 -6.84 -11.66 6.15
CA TYR A 10 -5.79 -10.77 5.64
C TYR A 10 -5.84 -10.69 4.11
N ASP A 11 -5.65 -9.48 3.58
CA ASP A 11 -5.55 -9.25 2.15
C ASP A 11 -4.17 -9.70 1.63
N PHE A 12 -4.03 -10.99 1.38
CA PHE A 12 -2.88 -11.54 0.65
C PHE A 12 -3.08 -11.53 -0.87
N ILE A 13 -4.22 -11.01 -1.36
CA ILE A 13 -4.59 -11.00 -2.77
C ILE A 13 -3.96 -9.77 -3.44
N THR A 14 -4.17 -8.60 -2.86
CA THR A 14 -3.75 -7.33 -3.45
C THR A 14 -2.47 -6.78 -2.82
N ARG A 15 -2.11 -7.22 -1.61
CA ARG A 15 -0.94 -6.71 -0.89
C ARG A 15 0.38 -6.86 -1.67
N PRO A 16 0.74 -8.05 -2.19
CA PRO A 16 1.93 -8.17 -3.03
C PRO A 16 1.85 -7.32 -4.31
N ALA A 17 0.64 -7.07 -4.81
CA ALA A 17 0.43 -6.36 -6.08
C ALA A 17 0.63 -4.85 -5.95
N TYR A 18 0.26 -4.21 -4.84
CA TYR A 18 0.57 -2.78 -4.65
C TYR A 18 2.05 -2.56 -4.33
N GLN A 19 2.68 -3.53 -3.66
CA GLN A 19 4.13 -3.49 -3.42
C GLN A 19 4.89 -3.65 -4.74
N HIS A 20 4.44 -4.55 -5.62
CA HIS A 20 4.92 -4.66 -7.01
C HIS A 20 4.73 -3.34 -7.77
N ALA A 21 3.57 -2.69 -7.64
CA ALA A 21 3.33 -1.42 -8.30
C ALA A 21 4.30 -0.31 -7.86
N LEU A 22 4.62 -0.24 -6.56
CA LEU A 22 5.63 0.68 -6.05
C LEU A 22 7.03 0.41 -6.63
N LEU A 23 7.42 -0.85 -6.73
CA LEU A 23 8.76 -1.23 -7.17
C LEU A 23 8.96 -1.09 -8.68
N THR A 24 7.89 -1.19 -9.45
CA THR A 24 7.93 -1.17 -10.92
C THR A 24 7.43 0.14 -11.52
N GLY A 25 6.71 0.96 -10.75
CA GLY A 25 6.06 2.16 -11.25
C GLY A 25 4.85 1.88 -12.14
N THR A 26 4.35 0.64 -12.18
CA THR A 26 3.17 0.24 -12.97
C THR A 26 2.13 -0.45 -12.09
N THR A 27 0.86 -0.06 -12.23
CA THR A 27 -0.25 -0.62 -11.45
C THR A 27 -1.00 -1.70 -12.20
N GLU A 28 -0.53 -2.16 -13.36
CA GLU A 28 -1.25 -3.13 -14.19
C GLU A 28 -1.52 -4.46 -13.46
N PHE A 29 -0.51 -5.00 -12.76
CA PHE A 29 -0.69 -6.21 -11.95
C PHE A 29 -1.65 -5.96 -10.78
N LEU A 30 -1.58 -4.79 -10.16
CA LEU A 30 -2.50 -4.38 -9.09
C LEU A 30 -3.94 -4.27 -9.57
N ARG A 31 -4.19 -3.64 -10.73
CA ARG A 31 -5.53 -3.57 -11.35
C ARG A 31 -6.04 -4.96 -11.71
N LEU A 32 -5.18 -5.84 -12.21
CA LEU A 32 -5.52 -7.23 -12.48
C LEU A 32 -5.99 -7.93 -11.20
N MET A 33 -5.22 -7.84 -10.10
CA MET A 33 -5.58 -8.47 -8.82
C MET A 33 -6.87 -7.91 -8.22
N LEU A 34 -7.06 -6.59 -8.24
CA LEU A 34 -8.30 -5.95 -7.79
C LEU A 34 -9.51 -6.41 -8.61
N ARG A 35 -9.38 -6.54 -9.93
CA ARG A 35 -10.46 -7.07 -10.79
C ARG A 35 -10.75 -8.54 -10.50
N GLN A 36 -9.75 -9.34 -10.14
CA GLN A 36 -9.97 -10.74 -9.73
C GLN A 36 -10.75 -10.85 -8.41
N VAL A 37 -10.48 -9.98 -7.43
CA VAL A 37 -11.28 -9.90 -6.18
C VAL A 37 -12.78 -9.79 -6.52
N HIS A 38 -13.14 -8.90 -7.46
CA HIS A 38 -14.52 -8.75 -7.94
C HIS A 38 -15.02 -9.94 -8.74
N ALA A 39 -14.21 -10.46 -9.67
CA ALA A 39 -14.60 -11.59 -10.53
C ALA A 39 -14.96 -12.85 -9.72
N TYR A 40 -14.29 -13.05 -8.58
CA TYR A 40 -14.58 -14.16 -7.67
C TYR A 40 -15.60 -13.83 -6.57
N GLY A 41 -16.19 -12.62 -6.59
CA GLY A 41 -17.21 -12.21 -5.62
C GLY A 41 -16.69 -12.09 -4.18
N ILE A 42 -15.38 -11.83 -4.02
CA ILE A 42 -14.78 -11.57 -2.71
C ILE A 42 -15.17 -10.16 -2.30
N ASP A 43 -15.88 -10.03 -1.19
CA ASP A 43 -16.25 -8.74 -0.63
C ASP A 43 -15.01 -8.08 -0.01
N PRO A 44 -14.52 -6.92 -0.52
CA PRO A 44 -13.39 -6.23 0.09
C PRO A 44 -13.64 -5.86 1.56
N ALA A 45 -14.91 -5.70 1.98
CA ALA A 45 -15.24 -5.45 3.38
C ALA A 45 -14.87 -6.61 4.33
N SER A 46 -14.67 -7.81 3.80
CA SER A 46 -14.17 -8.97 4.55
C SER A 46 -12.65 -9.03 4.66
N LEU A 47 -11.93 -8.06 4.08
CA LEU A 47 -10.47 -8.06 4.04
C LEU A 47 -9.85 -7.13 5.09
N ILE A 48 -8.69 -7.55 5.60
CA ILE A 48 -7.78 -6.73 6.40
C ILE A 48 -6.67 -6.22 5.48
N HIS A 49 -6.80 -4.98 5.03
CA HIS A 49 -5.80 -4.24 4.26
C HIS A 49 -4.72 -3.73 5.21
N ALA A 50 -3.70 -4.58 5.38
CA ALA A 50 -2.55 -4.28 6.22
C ALA A 50 -1.37 -3.78 5.38
N LEU A 51 -0.61 -2.83 5.95
CA LEU A 51 0.79 -2.63 5.56
C LEU A 51 1.61 -3.90 5.88
N GLN A 52 2.94 -3.80 5.87
CA GLN A 52 3.78 -4.96 6.14
C GLN A 52 3.56 -5.49 7.57
N ASN A 53 3.49 -6.81 7.70
CA ASN A 53 3.29 -7.50 8.98
C ASN A 53 4.60 -8.15 9.48
N HIS A 54 4.51 -8.96 10.53
CA HIS A 54 5.65 -9.59 11.20
C HIS A 54 6.21 -10.82 10.47
N ASP A 55 5.58 -11.17 9.35
CA ASP A 55 6.04 -12.19 8.44
C ASP A 55 6.79 -11.54 7.27
N GLU A 56 7.33 -12.38 6.40
CA GLU A 56 7.87 -11.92 5.14
C GLU A 56 6.79 -11.27 4.26
N LEU A 57 7.22 -10.40 3.37
CA LEU A 57 6.44 -10.03 2.19
C LEU A 57 6.25 -11.30 1.37
N THR A 58 5.11 -11.96 1.54
CA THR A 58 4.80 -13.20 0.83
C THR A 58 4.67 -12.92 -0.67
N LEU A 59 5.43 -13.68 -1.44
CA LEU A 59 5.43 -13.77 -2.89
C LEU A 59 4.94 -15.16 -3.33
N GLU A 60 4.22 -15.87 -2.45
CA GLU A 60 3.72 -17.20 -2.76
C GLU A 60 2.65 -17.18 -3.84
N LEU A 61 1.86 -16.11 -3.93
CA LEU A 61 0.83 -15.88 -4.97
C LEU A 61 0.03 -17.17 -5.25
N VAL A 62 -0.51 -17.77 -4.18
CA VAL A 62 -0.91 -19.19 -4.16
C VAL A 62 -1.95 -19.53 -5.23
N HIS A 63 -2.85 -18.59 -5.51
CA HIS A 63 -3.91 -18.72 -6.51
C HIS A 63 -3.35 -19.01 -7.92
N PHE A 64 -2.18 -18.46 -8.26
CA PHE A 64 -1.55 -18.63 -9.58
C PHE A 64 -0.74 -19.92 -9.76
N TRP A 65 -0.45 -20.70 -8.71
CA TRP A 65 0.23 -22.01 -8.90
C TRP A 65 -0.65 -23.21 -8.53
N THR A 66 -1.82 -22.96 -7.94
CA THR A 66 -2.79 -23.98 -7.58
C THR A 66 -4.02 -23.91 -8.49
N LEU A 67 -5.12 -23.32 -8.02
CA LEU A 67 -6.43 -23.34 -8.68
C LEU A 67 -6.40 -22.69 -10.07
N HIS A 68 -5.65 -21.60 -10.24
CA HIS A 68 -5.62 -20.80 -11.47
C HIS A 68 -4.29 -20.93 -12.23
N ALA A 69 -3.55 -22.03 -12.01
CA ALA A 69 -2.25 -22.24 -12.64
C ALA A 69 -2.29 -22.26 -14.17
N HIS A 70 -3.37 -22.77 -14.75
CA HIS A 70 -3.56 -22.91 -16.19
C HIS A 70 -4.57 -21.92 -16.76
N ASP A 71 -5.13 -21.05 -15.92
CA ASP A 71 -5.99 -19.97 -16.39
C ASP A 71 -5.15 -18.91 -17.10
N THR A 72 -5.79 -18.23 -18.04
CA THR A 72 -5.13 -17.27 -18.93
C THR A 72 -5.33 -15.85 -18.41
N PHE A 73 -4.22 -15.13 -18.22
CA PHE A 73 -4.19 -13.75 -17.75
C PHE A 73 -3.51 -12.85 -18.77
N HIS A 74 -4.04 -11.64 -18.95
CA HIS A 74 -3.42 -10.60 -19.77
C HIS A 74 -2.61 -9.67 -18.87
N TYR A 75 -1.34 -9.49 -19.17
CA TYR A 75 -0.43 -8.64 -18.43
C TYR A 75 0.66 -8.08 -19.37
N GLN A 76 0.87 -6.77 -19.34
CA GLN A 76 1.81 -6.01 -20.17
C GLN A 76 1.70 -6.31 -21.67
N GLY A 77 0.47 -6.38 -22.17
CA GLY A 77 0.18 -6.70 -23.58
C GLY A 77 0.50 -8.14 -24.00
N GLN A 78 0.85 -9.00 -23.05
CA GLN A 78 1.11 -10.42 -23.27
C GLN A 78 0.07 -11.27 -22.56
N THR A 79 0.00 -12.54 -22.97
CA THR A 79 -0.92 -13.53 -22.41
C THR A 79 -0.10 -14.59 -21.69
N PHE A 80 -0.36 -14.76 -20.39
CA PHE A 80 0.36 -15.69 -19.54
C PHE A 80 -0.59 -16.74 -18.93
N PRO A 81 -0.19 -18.01 -18.88
CA PRO A 81 -0.74 -18.93 -17.89
C PRO A 81 -0.43 -18.44 -16.47
N GLY A 82 -1.34 -18.63 -15.52
CA GLY A 82 -1.18 -18.16 -14.14
C GLY A 82 0.15 -18.54 -13.51
N ASN A 83 0.62 -19.79 -13.68
CA ASN A 83 1.89 -20.23 -13.11
C ASN A 83 3.11 -19.49 -13.70
N ILE A 84 3.07 -19.13 -14.98
CA ILE A 84 4.13 -18.34 -15.63
C ILE A 84 4.05 -16.88 -15.20
N LEU A 85 2.85 -16.31 -15.09
CA LEU A 85 2.65 -14.96 -14.56
C LEU A 85 3.22 -14.85 -13.14
N ARG A 86 2.98 -15.85 -12.29
CA ARG A 86 3.54 -15.92 -10.95
C ARG A 86 5.06 -15.86 -10.96
N GLU A 87 5.74 -16.71 -11.74
CA GLU A 87 7.20 -16.69 -11.78
C GLU A 87 7.74 -15.36 -12.29
N HIS A 88 7.10 -14.78 -13.30
CA HIS A 88 7.46 -13.46 -13.81
C HIS A 88 7.39 -12.37 -12.72
N ILE A 89 6.27 -12.28 -11.99
CA ILE A 89 6.12 -11.32 -10.88
C ILE A 89 7.14 -11.58 -9.76
N ARG A 90 7.39 -12.86 -9.42
CA ARG A 90 8.36 -13.23 -8.39
C ARG A 90 9.78 -12.84 -8.77
N GLU A 91 10.18 -13.07 -10.02
CA GLU A 91 11.51 -12.69 -10.53
C GLU A 91 11.73 -11.17 -10.44
N GLU A 92 10.75 -10.37 -10.88
CA GLU A 92 10.80 -8.91 -10.77
C GLU A 92 10.92 -8.45 -9.31
N MET A 93 10.05 -8.98 -8.44
CA MET A 93 10.02 -8.62 -7.02
C MET A 93 11.32 -8.99 -6.32
N TYR A 94 11.83 -10.21 -6.48
CA TYR A 94 13.10 -10.62 -5.89
C TYR A 94 14.28 -9.81 -6.42
N GLY A 95 14.28 -9.49 -7.72
CA GLY A 95 15.33 -8.70 -8.34
C GLY A 95 15.44 -7.29 -7.75
N LYS A 96 14.31 -6.67 -7.41
CA LYS A 96 14.23 -5.30 -6.88
C LYS A 96 14.30 -5.23 -5.35
N LEU A 97 13.77 -6.23 -4.64
CA LEU A 97 13.64 -6.21 -3.17
C LEU A 97 14.77 -6.90 -2.42
N SER A 98 15.74 -7.52 -3.08
CA SER A 98 16.79 -8.27 -2.38
C SER A 98 18.11 -8.26 -3.15
N GLY A 99 19.16 -8.79 -2.53
CA GLY A 99 20.48 -8.91 -3.16
C GLY A 99 21.13 -7.55 -3.38
N GLU A 100 21.78 -7.34 -4.52
CA GLU A 100 22.56 -6.12 -4.79
C GLU A 100 21.71 -4.83 -4.76
N HIS A 101 20.43 -4.92 -5.12
CA HIS A 101 19.54 -3.75 -5.19
C HIS A 101 18.99 -3.33 -3.81
N ALA A 102 18.90 -4.27 -2.87
CA ALA A 102 18.43 -4.02 -1.51
C ALA A 102 19.07 -5.02 -0.53
N PRO A 103 20.36 -4.84 -0.18
CA PRO A 103 21.12 -5.82 0.61
C PRO A 103 20.63 -5.97 2.05
N TYR A 104 19.86 -4.99 2.54
CA TYR A 104 19.26 -4.95 3.86
C TYR A 104 17.91 -5.70 3.96
N ASN A 105 17.40 -6.21 2.83
CA ASN A 105 16.21 -7.05 2.77
C ASN A 105 16.65 -8.48 2.41
N LEU A 106 16.22 -9.45 3.22
CA LEU A 106 16.67 -10.84 3.06
C LEU A 106 15.56 -11.71 2.51
N LYS A 107 15.90 -12.63 1.60
CA LYS A 107 14.94 -13.65 1.17
C LYS A 107 14.56 -14.54 2.36
N PHE A 108 13.28 -14.86 2.47
CA PHE A 108 12.77 -15.85 3.41
C PHE A 108 12.37 -17.08 2.63
N VAL A 109 13.18 -18.14 2.78
CA VAL A 109 13.03 -19.41 2.05
C VAL A 109 12.75 -19.17 0.55
N THR A 110 11.80 -19.89 -0.05
CA THR A 110 11.27 -19.62 -1.39
C THR A 110 10.06 -18.68 -1.41
N ASN A 111 9.60 -18.22 -0.25
CA ASN A 111 8.22 -17.74 -0.07
C ASN A 111 8.11 -16.24 -0.16
N GLY A 112 9.14 -15.48 0.22
CA GLY A 112 9.05 -14.04 0.22
C GLY A 112 10.33 -13.32 0.63
N VAL A 113 10.15 -12.06 1.05
CA VAL A 113 11.26 -11.18 1.46
C VAL A 113 10.98 -10.61 2.84
N SER A 114 11.90 -10.81 3.77
CA SER A 114 11.92 -10.15 5.07
C SER A 114 12.28 -8.68 4.88
N CYS A 115 11.35 -7.79 5.20
CA CYS A 115 11.48 -6.35 5.01
C CYS A 115 10.48 -5.59 5.89
N THR A 116 10.69 -4.30 6.10
CA THR A 116 9.69 -3.36 6.63
C THR A 116 9.08 -2.56 5.48
N THR A 117 7.96 -1.86 5.72
CA THR A 117 7.41 -0.93 4.72
C THR A 117 8.43 0.12 4.29
N ALA A 118 9.16 0.70 5.25
CA ALA A 118 10.19 1.68 4.96
C ALA A 118 11.33 1.09 4.10
N SER A 119 11.74 -0.16 4.34
CA SER A 119 12.79 -0.80 3.55
C SER A 119 12.33 -1.25 2.16
N ILE A 120 11.03 -1.46 1.94
CA ILE A 120 10.46 -1.62 0.58
C ILE A 120 10.58 -0.29 -0.18
N ILE A 121 10.24 0.82 0.47
CA ILE A 121 10.28 2.15 -0.14
C ILE A 121 11.71 2.56 -0.48
N THR A 122 12.68 2.32 0.41
CA THR A 122 14.10 2.59 0.12
C THR A 122 14.58 1.79 -1.10
N ALA A 123 14.11 0.54 -1.26
CA ALA A 123 14.44 -0.27 -2.43
C ALA A 123 13.82 0.30 -3.72
N ALA A 124 12.57 0.78 -3.65
CA ALA A 124 11.91 1.45 -4.77
C ALA A 124 12.62 2.76 -5.18
N LEU A 125 13.19 3.48 -4.21
CA LEU A 125 14.00 4.70 -4.43
C LEU A 125 15.45 4.40 -4.85
N GLY A 126 15.86 3.13 -4.93
CA GLY A 126 17.22 2.73 -5.29
C GLY A 126 18.27 3.02 -4.21
N ILE A 127 17.86 3.27 -2.96
CA ILE A 127 18.75 3.46 -1.82
C ILE A 127 19.26 2.08 -1.39
N ARG A 128 20.54 1.81 -1.64
CA ARG A 128 21.19 0.52 -1.34
C ARG A 128 21.84 0.47 0.05
N ASP A 129 22.22 1.62 0.59
CA ASP A 129 22.84 1.75 1.91
C ASP A 129 21.93 2.59 2.81
N LEU A 130 21.38 1.96 3.85
CA LEU A 130 20.47 2.62 4.80
C LEU A 130 21.18 3.67 5.67
N SER A 131 22.50 3.63 5.77
CA SER A 131 23.29 4.61 6.51
C SER A 131 23.36 5.96 5.80
N THR A 132 23.20 5.98 4.47
CA THR A 132 23.32 7.20 3.65
C THR A 132 22.01 7.98 3.51
N ILE A 133 20.90 7.49 4.08
CA ILE A 133 19.60 8.16 4.06
C ILE A 133 19.74 9.58 4.64
N SER A 134 19.47 10.57 3.81
CA SER A 134 19.46 12.00 4.12
C SER A 134 18.07 12.49 4.58
N ASP A 135 17.99 13.73 5.06
CA ASP A 135 16.70 14.33 5.43
C ASP A 135 15.73 14.45 4.24
N ALA A 136 16.24 14.66 3.02
CA ALA A 136 15.43 14.67 1.81
C ALA A 136 14.88 13.28 1.49
N ASP A 137 15.69 12.24 1.67
CA ASP A 137 15.25 10.84 1.51
C ASP A 137 14.17 10.51 2.55
N ILE A 138 14.31 10.96 3.80
CA ILE A 138 13.28 10.76 4.84
C ILE A 138 11.94 11.37 4.42
N GLN A 139 11.95 12.60 3.89
CA GLN A 139 10.73 13.25 3.40
C GLN A 139 10.09 12.46 2.26
N GLN A 140 10.90 11.98 1.31
CA GLN A 140 10.39 11.19 0.19
C GLN A 140 9.88 9.81 0.63
N ILE A 141 10.58 9.15 1.56
CA ILE A 141 10.14 7.88 2.15
C ILE A 141 8.81 8.08 2.90
N GLN A 142 8.68 9.16 3.68
CA GLN A 142 7.44 9.50 4.37
C GLN A 142 6.27 9.71 3.40
N HIS A 143 6.51 10.45 2.32
CA HIS A 143 5.50 10.73 1.28
C HIS A 143 4.99 9.44 0.63
N ILE A 144 5.90 8.56 0.20
CA ILE A 144 5.53 7.27 -0.38
C ILE A 144 4.86 6.36 0.67
N HIS A 145 5.31 6.40 1.92
CA HIS A 145 4.67 5.62 2.98
C HIS A 145 3.21 6.05 3.18
N LEU A 146 2.91 7.35 3.08
CA LEU A 146 1.54 7.86 3.12
C LEU A 146 0.73 7.45 1.87
N LEU A 147 1.34 7.37 0.69
CA LEU A 147 0.69 6.79 -0.50
C LEU A 147 0.24 5.33 -0.24
N LEU A 148 1.10 4.51 0.36
CA LEU A 148 0.77 3.13 0.72
C LEU A 148 -0.31 3.04 1.80
N VAL A 149 -0.30 3.98 2.76
CA VAL A 149 -1.39 4.15 3.72
C VAL A 149 -2.69 4.48 2.98
N MET A 150 -2.69 5.42 2.04
CA MET A 150 -3.89 5.81 1.29
C MET A 150 -4.46 4.64 0.48
N TYR A 151 -3.61 3.84 -0.16
CA TYR A 151 -4.03 2.62 -0.85
C TYR A 151 -4.82 1.69 0.09
N ASN A 152 -4.26 1.35 1.25
CA ASN A 152 -4.90 0.40 2.18
C ASN A 152 -6.09 1.03 2.94
N ALA A 153 -5.96 2.30 3.35
CA ALA A 153 -6.91 2.99 4.22
C ALA A 153 -8.08 3.62 3.47
N MET A 154 -8.09 3.68 2.14
CA MET A 154 -9.23 4.18 1.34
C MET A 154 -10.03 3.06 0.65
N GLN A 155 -9.85 1.80 1.06
CA GLN A 155 -10.63 0.65 0.59
C GLN A 155 -11.67 0.19 1.63
N PRO A 156 -12.76 -0.48 1.24
CA PRO A 156 -13.67 -1.16 2.19
C PRO A 156 -12.93 -2.13 3.10
N GLY A 157 -13.46 -2.46 4.28
CA GLY A 157 -12.86 -3.47 5.18
C GLY A 157 -12.04 -2.88 6.32
N VAL A 158 -11.11 -3.67 6.87
CA VAL A 158 -10.27 -3.26 8.01
C VAL A 158 -8.94 -2.73 7.52
N PHE A 159 -8.55 -1.55 7.98
CA PHE A 159 -7.19 -1.04 7.77
C PHE A 159 -6.32 -1.36 8.98
N ALA A 160 -5.12 -1.88 8.73
CA ALA A 160 -4.15 -2.20 9.78
C ALA A 160 -2.74 -1.70 9.42
N LEU A 161 -1.99 -1.29 10.44
CA LEU A 161 -0.57 -0.99 10.35
C LEU A 161 0.15 -1.49 11.60
N SER A 162 1.46 -1.66 11.49
CA SER A 162 2.31 -2.07 12.60
C SER A 162 2.90 -0.85 13.30
N GLY A 163 3.28 -0.97 14.57
CA GLY A 163 3.92 0.14 15.29
C GLY A 163 5.25 0.58 14.67
N TRP A 164 5.95 -0.32 13.95
CA TRP A 164 7.16 0.06 13.22
C TRP A 164 6.87 1.00 12.04
N ASP A 165 5.67 0.95 11.47
CA ASP A 165 5.30 1.85 10.38
C ASP A 165 5.16 3.28 10.92
N LEU A 166 4.64 3.43 12.14
CA LEU A 166 4.49 4.72 12.82
C LEU A 166 5.83 5.43 13.03
N VAL A 167 6.90 4.70 13.32
CA VAL A 167 8.24 5.29 13.53
C VAL A 167 9.10 5.26 12.27
N GLY A 168 8.61 4.65 11.18
CA GLY A 168 9.39 4.42 9.96
C GLY A 168 10.62 3.56 10.24
N ALA A 169 10.46 2.42 10.93
CA ALA A 169 11.59 1.57 11.26
C ALA A 169 12.18 0.90 10.01
N LEU A 170 13.49 0.93 9.90
CA LEU A 170 14.24 0.18 8.90
C LEU A 170 14.53 -1.25 9.41
N THR A 171 14.98 -2.12 8.51
CA THR A 171 15.49 -3.43 8.90
C THR A 171 16.75 -3.30 9.75
N LEU A 172 16.93 -4.23 10.68
CA LEU A 172 18.15 -4.43 11.44
C LEU A 172 19.25 -4.97 10.52
N PRO A 173 20.52 -4.59 10.76
CA PRO A 173 21.65 -5.29 10.17
C PRO A 173 21.61 -6.78 10.55
N ALA A 174 21.80 -7.66 9.57
CA ALA A 174 21.68 -9.11 9.73
C ALA A 174 22.60 -9.64 10.85
N GLU A 175 23.80 -9.10 10.95
CA GLU A 175 24.80 -9.46 11.96
C GLU A 175 24.35 -9.20 13.40
N GLN A 176 23.42 -8.26 13.64
CA GLN A 176 22.91 -7.98 14.99
C GLN A 176 21.94 -9.06 15.47
N VAL A 177 21.32 -9.81 14.55
CA VAL A 177 20.30 -10.82 14.83
C VAL A 177 20.64 -12.20 14.26
N ASP A 178 21.88 -12.42 13.82
CA ASP A 178 22.35 -13.68 13.23
C ASP A 178 22.07 -14.89 14.14
N HIS A 179 22.26 -14.71 15.45
CA HIS A 179 21.97 -15.73 16.44
C HIS A 179 20.49 -16.19 16.48
N LEU A 180 19.56 -15.35 16.02
CA LEU A 180 18.12 -15.67 15.91
C LEU A 180 17.77 -16.30 14.56
N MET A 181 18.62 -16.16 13.54
CA MET A 181 18.38 -16.63 12.18
C MET A 181 19.04 -17.99 11.89
N GLN A 182 19.57 -18.68 12.91
CA GLN A 182 20.30 -19.96 12.76
C GLN A 182 19.45 -21.08 12.14
N ASP A 183 18.13 -21.01 12.29
CA ASP A 183 17.15 -21.94 11.68
C ASP A 183 16.67 -21.50 10.29
N GLY A 184 17.22 -20.40 9.75
CA GLY A 184 16.86 -19.81 8.47
C GLY A 184 15.75 -18.76 8.55
N ASP A 185 15.28 -18.38 9.75
CA ASP A 185 14.25 -17.36 9.89
C ASP A 185 14.78 -15.93 9.69
N THR A 186 14.87 -15.48 8.44
CA THR A 186 15.34 -14.12 8.14
C THR A 186 14.38 -13.00 8.56
N ARG A 187 13.18 -13.32 9.05
CA ARG A 187 12.18 -12.30 9.43
C ARG A 187 12.62 -11.50 10.66
N TRP A 188 13.55 -12.01 11.45
CA TRP A 188 14.12 -11.30 12.60
C TRP A 188 14.67 -9.91 12.25
N ILE A 189 15.12 -9.68 11.01
CA ILE A 189 15.64 -8.36 10.60
C ILE A 189 14.57 -7.26 10.62
N HIS A 190 13.28 -7.58 10.47
CA HIS A 190 12.21 -6.57 10.50
C HIS A 190 11.45 -6.54 11.83
N ARG A 191 11.96 -7.22 12.87
CA ARG A 191 11.34 -7.32 14.21
C ARG A 191 12.08 -6.50 15.27
N GLY A 192 12.80 -5.46 14.85
CA GLY A 192 13.55 -4.60 15.77
C GLY A 192 12.66 -3.93 16.82
N ALA A 193 13.24 -3.69 18.01
CA ALA A 193 12.55 -3.09 19.14
C ALA A 193 12.50 -1.56 19.03
N TYR A 194 11.37 -1.02 18.59
CA TYR A 194 11.16 0.43 18.53
C TYR A 194 10.46 0.96 19.78
N ASP A 195 10.84 2.16 20.22
CA ASP A 195 10.13 2.92 21.24
C ASP A 195 9.11 3.85 20.58
N LEU A 196 7.83 3.57 20.78
CA LEU A 196 6.75 4.33 20.15
C LEU A 196 6.50 5.68 20.82
N VAL A 197 6.75 5.80 22.13
CA VAL A 197 6.27 6.92 22.95
C VAL A 197 7.36 7.59 23.79
N ASP A 198 8.63 7.29 23.51
CA ASP A 198 9.80 7.74 24.27
C ASP A 198 9.74 7.33 25.75
N LEU A 199 9.35 6.08 26.01
CA LEU A 199 9.39 5.53 27.36
C LEU A 199 10.83 5.33 27.86
N ASP A 200 11.73 4.90 26.97
CA ASP A 200 13.17 4.72 27.23
C ASP A 200 13.98 5.08 25.97
N PRO A 201 14.15 6.39 25.68
CA PRO A 201 14.73 6.86 24.43
C PRO A 201 16.21 6.50 24.27
N GLU A 202 16.93 6.18 25.34
CA GLU A 202 18.35 5.82 25.30
C GLU A 202 18.57 4.30 25.22
N ALA A 203 17.51 3.49 25.30
CA ALA A 203 17.64 2.04 25.19
C ALA A 203 18.09 1.62 23.78
N GLU A 204 19.19 0.87 23.71
CA GLU A 204 19.69 0.23 22.49
C GLU A 204 19.06 -1.15 22.26
N PHE A 205 18.52 -1.78 23.31
CA PHE A 205 17.92 -3.12 23.28
C PHE A 205 16.62 -3.15 24.09
N SER A 206 15.69 -4.00 23.69
CA SER A 206 14.52 -4.33 24.51
C SER A 206 14.87 -5.24 25.69
N ALA A 207 13.93 -5.42 26.61
CA ALA A 207 14.02 -6.43 27.67
C ALA A 207 14.14 -7.88 27.16
N GLY A 208 13.83 -8.13 25.89
CA GLY A 208 14.01 -9.43 25.22
C GLY A 208 15.25 -9.49 24.34
N ASP A 209 16.24 -8.63 24.58
CA ASP A 209 17.51 -8.53 23.84
C ASP A 209 17.38 -8.23 22.33
N MET A 210 16.19 -7.82 21.86
CA MET A 210 16.03 -7.34 20.49
C MET A 210 16.68 -5.96 20.30
N PRO A 211 17.55 -5.77 19.29
CA PRO A 211 18.16 -4.48 19.00
C PRO A 211 17.14 -3.43 18.55
N ARG A 212 17.44 -2.17 18.83
CA ARG A 212 16.69 -1.01 18.34
C ARG A 212 17.00 -0.73 16.87
N PRO A 213 15.98 -0.64 15.99
CA PRO A 213 16.20 -0.28 14.59
C PRO A 213 16.43 1.23 14.44
N LYS A 214 17.09 1.62 13.35
CA LYS A 214 17.05 3.01 12.89
C LYS A 214 15.60 3.36 12.52
N THR A 215 15.06 4.42 13.11
CA THR A 215 13.71 4.95 12.87
C THR A 215 13.78 6.28 12.14
N LEU A 216 12.94 6.50 11.14
CA LEU A 216 13.00 7.69 10.30
C LEU A 216 12.12 8.86 10.78
N TYR A 217 11.03 8.59 11.52
CA TYR A 217 10.01 9.62 11.79
C TYR A 217 10.04 10.17 13.22
N GLY A 218 10.80 9.52 14.11
CA GLY A 218 10.80 9.79 15.55
C GLY A 218 9.58 9.18 16.26
N SER A 219 9.42 9.49 17.55
CA SER A 219 8.33 8.96 18.38
C SER A 219 6.96 9.51 18.00
N LEU A 220 5.91 8.79 18.39
CA LEU A 220 4.53 9.25 18.19
C LEU A 220 4.26 10.58 18.92
N VAL A 221 4.85 10.78 20.10
CA VAL A 221 4.68 12.02 20.88
C VAL A 221 5.23 13.22 20.13
N SER A 222 6.45 13.12 19.60
CA SER A 222 7.07 14.19 18.81
C SER A 222 6.39 14.42 17.46
N GLN A 223 5.96 13.35 16.79
CA GLN A 223 5.26 13.43 15.51
C GLN A 223 3.94 14.19 15.62
N LEU A 224 3.14 13.92 16.66
CA LEU A 224 1.83 14.57 16.83
C LEU A 224 1.91 16.08 17.12
N GLN A 225 3.10 16.62 17.41
CA GLN A 225 3.34 18.07 17.52
C GLN A 225 3.65 18.73 16.17
N ARG A 226 3.97 17.95 15.13
CA ARG A 226 4.33 18.41 13.79
C ARG A 226 3.21 18.08 12.80
N PRO A 227 2.54 19.07 12.19
CA PRO A 227 1.40 18.83 11.28
C PRO A 227 1.73 18.04 10.01
N ASP A 228 2.99 18.08 9.59
CA ASP A 228 3.56 17.46 8.40
C ASP A 228 4.20 16.08 8.66
N SER A 229 4.19 15.58 9.90
CA SER A 229 4.70 14.24 10.21
C SER A 229 3.83 13.11 9.69
N PHE A 230 4.41 11.93 9.52
CA PHE A 230 3.69 10.71 9.15
C PHE A 230 2.46 10.47 10.03
N ALA A 231 2.61 10.45 11.36
CA ALA A 231 1.49 10.19 12.27
C ALA A 231 0.39 11.26 12.22
N SER A 232 0.75 12.54 12.06
CA SER A 232 -0.23 13.63 11.93
C SER A 232 -1.02 13.55 10.62
N GLN A 233 -0.36 13.20 9.52
CA GLN A 233 -1.00 13.00 8.22
C GLN A 233 -1.86 11.72 8.20
N LEU A 234 -1.35 10.61 8.76
CA LEU A 234 -2.13 9.38 8.97
C LEU A 234 -3.40 9.66 9.79
N LYS A 235 -3.30 10.47 10.86
CA LYS A 235 -4.47 10.87 11.67
C LYS A 235 -5.55 11.57 10.83
N LYS A 236 -5.17 12.43 9.88
CA LYS A 236 -6.12 13.07 8.95
C LYS A 236 -6.79 12.04 8.04
N ILE A 237 -6.00 11.15 7.42
CA ILE A 237 -6.52 10.06 6.57
C ILE A 237 -7.53 9.19 7.35
N LEU A 238 -7.22 8.83 8.59
CA LEU A 238 -8.12 8.03 9.44
C LEU A 238 -9.39 8.78 9.84
N ALA A 239 -9.32 10.09 10.06
CA ALA A 239 -10.49 10.91 10.33
C ALA A 239 -11.44 10.92 9.13
N VAL A 240 -10.91 11.07 7.91
CA VAL A 240 -11.67 10.99 6.65
C VAL A 240 -12.27 9.59 6.47
N ARG A 241 -11.47 8.53 6.65
CA ARG A 241 -11.93 7.14 6.59
C ARG A 241 -13.17 6.92 7.46
N ARG A 242 -13.16 7.47 8.67
CA ARG A 242 -14.27 7.40 9.62
C ARG A 242 -15.46 8.29 9.20
N ALA A 243 -15.22 9.53 8.82
CA ALA A 243 -16.30 10.48 8.49
C ALA A 243 -17.17 9.99 7.32
N TYR A 244 -16.55 9.34 6.33
CA TYR A 244 -17.21 8.83 5.14
C TYR A 244 -17.58 7.34 5.21
N ASP A 245 -17.36 6.68 6.36
CA ASP A 245 -17.61 5.24 6.55
C ASP A 245 -16.99 4.39 5.43
N ILE A 246 -15.76 4.71 5.03
CA ILE A 246 -15.08 4.05 3.89
C ILE A 246 -14.98 2.54 4.08
N ALA A 247 -14.82 2.09 5.32
CA ALA A 247 -14.78 0.67 5.68
C ALA A 247 -16.06 -0.10 5.26
N ALA A 248 -17.20 0.58 5.13
CA ALA A 248 -18.48 0.01 4.71
C ALA A 248 -18.89 0.46 3.29
N SER A 249 -17.96 1.03 2.52
CA SER A 249 -18.20 1.39 1.12
C SER A 249 -18.22 0.16 0.23
N ARG A 250 -18.76 0.30 -0.98
CA ARG A 250 -18.78 -0.77 -1.99
C ARG A 250 -17.89 -0.36 -3.16
N GLN A 251 -16.89 -1.16 -3.51
CA GLN A 251 -16.09 -0.88 -4.71
C GLN A 251 -16.92 -1.13 -5.96
N ILE A 252 -17.06 -0.12 -6.82
CA ILE A 252 -17.95 -0.13 -7.98
C ILE A 252 -17.20 -0.03 -9.32
N LEU A 253 -16.00 0.53 -9.34
CA LEU A 253 -15.22 0.67 -10.57
C LEU A 253 -13.72 0.67 -10.29
N ILE A 254 -12.97 0.02 -11.19
CA ILE A 254 -11.50 0.10 -11.31
C ILE A 254 -11.24 0.43 -12.78
N PRO A 255 -11.30 1.70 -13.18
CA PRO A 255 -11.24 2.08 -14.59
C PRO A 255 -9.88 1.72 -15.19
N ASP A 256 -9.86 1.57 -16.52
CA ASP A 256 -8.60 1.57 -17.25
C ASP A 256 -7.99 2.98 -17.20
N VAL A 257 -6.67 3.03 -17.31
CA VAL A 257 -5.88 4.26 -17.27
C VAL A 257 -4.87 4.25 -18.41
N GLU A 258 -4.47 5.43 -18.85
CA GLU A 258 -3.45 5.62 -19.88
C GLU A 258 -2.05 5.52 -19.29
N HIS A 259 -1.81 6.22 -18.18
CA HIS A 259 -0.50 6.20 -17.53
C HIS A 259 -0.32 4.92 -16.70
N PRO A 260 0.76 4.14 -16.93
CA PRO A 260 0.94 2.84 -16.28
C PRO A 260 1.01 2.94 -14.74
N GLY A 261 1.58 4.03 -14.21
CA GLY A 261 1.70 4.27 -12.77
C GLY A 261 0.42 4.73 -12.06
N LEU A 262 -0.67 5.02 -12.78
CA LEU A 262 -1.91 5.49 -12.16
C LEU A 262 -2.76 4.32 -11.67
N LEU A 263 -3.23 4.35 -10.42
CA LEU A 263 -4.33 3.52 -9.95
C LEU A 263 -5.52 4.41 -9.61
N VAL A 264 -6.70 4.04 -10.11
CA VAL A 264 -7.97 4.64 -9.70
C VAL A 264 -8.88 3.54 -9.14
N MET A 265 -9.48 3.81 -7.99
CA MET A 265 -10.51 2.97 -7.37
C MET A 265 -11.73 3.84 -7.07
N VAL A 266 -12.92 3.37 -7.42
CA VAL A 266 -14.16 4.10 -7.17
C VAL A 266 -15.05 3.29 -6.26
N HIS A 267 -15.54 3.95 -5.21
CA HIS A 267 -16.41 3.37 -4.20
C HIS A 267 -17.72 4.14 -4.09
N GLU A 268 -18.82 3.41 -3.96
CA GLU A 268 -20.09 3.94 -3.49
C GLU A 268 -20.04 4.02 -1.97
N LEU A 269 -20.21 5.24 -1.42
CA LEU A 269 -20.23 5.46 0.02
C LEU A 269 -21.59 5.08 0.60
N PRO A 270 -21.63 4.53 1.83
CA PRO A 270 -22.88 4.11 2.46
C PRO A 270 -23.77 5.32 2.80
N ALA A 271 -25.05 5.03 3.07
CA ALA A 271 -26.05 6.01 3.49
C ALA A 271 -26.20 7.21 2.53
N GLY A 272 -25.99 7.00 1.22
CA GLY A 272 -26.15 8.04 0.21
C GLY A 272 -25.10 9.15 0.30
N LYS A 273 -23.94 8.89 0.91
CA LYS A 273 -22.85 9.88 1.03
C LYS A 273 -22.18 10.19 -0.32
N GLY A 274 -22.56 9.53 -1.40
CA GLY A 274 -22.09 9.80 -2.76
C GLY A 274 -20.96 8.86 -3.19
N THR A 275 -20.16 9.30 -4.16
CA THR A 275 -19.09 8.49 -4.75
C THR A 275 -17.74 8.98 -4.29
N GLN A 276 -16.88 8.05 -3.86
CA GLN A 276 -15.49 8.29 -3.50
C GLN A 276 -14.57 7.75 -4.59
N ILE A 277 -13.57 8.53 -4.98
CA ILE A 277 -12.55 8.16 -5.96
C ILE A 277 -11.20 8.21 -5.24
N THR A 278 -10.46 7.10 -5.19
CA THR A 278 -9.06 7.09 -4.76
C THR A 278 -8.21 7.10 -6.01
N ALA A 279 -7.35 8.09 -6.17
CA ALA A 279 -6.39 8.14 -7.28
C ALA A 279 -4.97 8.19 -6.71
N LEU A 280 -4.11 7.30 -7.19
CA LEU A 280 -2.78 7.06 -6.60
C LEU A 280 -1.76 6.97 -7.73
N ASN A 281 -0.72 7.80 -7.66
CA ASN A 281 0.41 7.75 -8.55
C ASN A 281 1.51 6.88 -7.94
N PHE A 282 1.84 5.75 -8.53
CA PHE A 282 2.95 4.88 -8.10
C PHE A 282 4.27 5.17 -8.84
N SER A 283 4.31 6.17 -9.72
CA SER A 283 5.51 6.57 -10.47
C SER A 283 6.20 7.80 -9.87
N SER A 284 7.42 8.05 -10.34
CA SER A 284 8.22 9.24 -10.04
C SER A 284 7.91 10.44 -10.95
N GLU A 285 6.87 10.36 -11.78
CA GLU A 285 6.52 11.36 -12.79
C GLU A 285 5.18 12.01 -12.45
N THR A 286 5.02 13.30 -12.75
CA THR A 286 3.70 13.95 -12.65
C THR A 286 2.77 13.39 -13.71
N ILE A 287 1.55 13.02 -13.30
CA ILE A 287 0.49 12.49 -14.16
C ILE A 287 -0.57 13.56 -14.36
N VAL A 288 -0.96 13.78 -15.62
CA VAL A 288 -2.17 14.53 -15.99
C VAL A 288 -2.98 13.63 -16.92
N GLU A 289 -4.15 13.19 -16.46
CA GLU A 289 -4.95 12.21 -17.20
C GLU A 289 -6.45 12.49 -17.05
N THR A 290 -7.20 12.34 -18.13
CA THR A 290 -8.66 12.41 -18.11
C THR A 290 -9.24 11.03 -17.85
N LEU A 291 -9.83 10.87 -16.68
CA LEU A 291 -10.51 9.64 -16.26
C LEU A 291 -11.87 9.53 -16.93
N HIS A 292 -12.25 8.31 -17.32
CA HIS A 292 -13.60 7.98 -17.79
C HIS A 292 -14.34 7.15 -16.74
N LEU A 293 -15.32 7.77 -16.08
CA LEU A 293 -16.07 7.23 -14.93
C LEU A 293 -17.57 7.14 -15.26
N PRO A 294 -17.97 6.18 -16.12
CA PRO A 294 -19.35 6.05 -16.55
C PRO A 294 -20.27 5.65 -15.38
N GLY A 295 -21.50 6.17 -15.40
CA GLY A 295 -22.51 5.83 -14.40
C GLY A 295 -22.34 6.54 -13.05
N ILE A 296 -21.40 7.47 -12.92
CA ILE A 296 -21.26 8.33 -11.75
C ILE A 296 -21.99 9.66 -12.01
N ALA A 297 -22.78 10.12 -11.04
CA ALA A 297 -23.50 11.39 -11.18
C ALA A 297 -22.52 12.57 -11.25
N PRO A 298 -22.73 13.53 -12.18
CA PRO A 298 -21.85 14.68 -12.36
C PRO A 298 -21.89 15.63 -11.16
N GLY A 299 -20.84 16.45 -11.02
CA GLY A 299 -20.75 17.48 -9.98
C GLY A 299 -19.33 17.78 -9.53
N PRO A 300 -19.17 18.72 -8.58
CA PRO A 300 -17.87 19.12 -8.06
C PRO A 300 -17.13 17.94 -7.43
N VAL A 301 -15.85 17.82 -7.76
CA VAL A 301 -14.93 16.81 -7.21
C VAL A 301 -14.04 17.48 -6.17
N VAL A 302 -14.13 16.99 -4.94
CA VAL A 302 -13.45 17.58 -3.77
C VAL A 302 -12.49 16.57 -3.17
N ASP A 303 -11.23 16.97 -2.98
CA ASP A 303 -10.29 16.26 -2.12
C ASP A 303 -10.78 16.34 -0.66
N ILE A 304 -11.19 15.19 -0.12
CA ILE A 304 -11.76 15.08 1.22
C ILE A 304 -10.70 15.03 2.32
N ILE A 305 -9.41 14.89 1.99
CA ILE A 305 -8.28 14.97 2.94
C ILE A 305 -7.78 16.41 3.06
N ASN A 306 -7.59 17.10 1.93
CA ASN A 306 -7.07 18.47 1.93
C ASN A 306 -8.17 19.55 1.83
N GLU A 307 -9.44 19.14 1.72
CA GLU A 307 -10.61 20.02 1.64
C GLU A 307 -10.52 21.02 0.48
N ARG A 308 -10.01 20.57 -0.68
CA ARG A 308 -9.81 21.38 -1.89
C ARG A 308 -10.68 20.89 -3.03
N VAL A 309 -11.22 21.82 -3.83
CA VAL A 309 -11.92 21.47 -5.08
C VAL A 309 -10.87 21.18 -6.16
N GLU A 310 -10.92 20.00 -6.76
CA GLU A 310 -10.00 19.58 -7.81
C GLU A 310 -10.57 19.79 -9.22
N GLY A 311 -11.89 19.95 -9.34
CA GLY A 311 -12.58 20.21 -10.60
C GLY A 311 -14.02 19.74 -10.57
N ASP A 312 -14.57 19.43 -11.74
CA ASP A 312 -15.93 18.94 -11.91
C ASP A 312 -15.93 17.65 -12.73
N LEU A 313 -16.72 16.66 -12.29
CA LEU A 313 -17.06 15.49 -13.09
C LEU A 313 -18.15 15.90 -14.08
N THR A 314 -17.87 15.77 -15.38
CA THR A 314 -18.81 16.18 -16.44
C THR A 314 -19.99 15.22 -16.57
N ASP A 315 -21.05 15.66 -17.27
CA ASP A 315 -22.20 14.81 -17.62
C ASP A 315 -21.81 13.58 -18.46
N GLN A 316 -20.64 13.59 -19.09
CA GLN A 316 -20.08 12.46 -19.85
C GLN A 316 -19.26 11.51 -18.98
N GLY A 317 -19.14 11.79 -17.68
CA GLY A 317 -18.32 11.01 -16.75
C GLY A 317 -16.82 11.27 -16.91
N GLU A 318 -16.42 12.43 -17.44
CA GLU A 318 -15.01 12.79 -17.61
C GLU A 318 -14.53 13.67 -16.46
N PHE A 319 -13.33 13.37 -15.93
CA PHE A 319 -12.68 14.18 -14.91
C PHE A 319 -11.16 14.14 -15.12
N THR A 320 -10.54 15.30 -15.32
CA THR A 320 -9.08 15.41 -15.45
C THR A 320 -8.44 15.51 -14.08
N ILE A 321 -7.54 14.58 -13.79
CA ILE A 321 -6.76 14.58 -12.55
C ILE A 321 -5.32 15.04 -12.84
N THR A 322 -4.72 15.72 -11.87
CA THR A 322 -3.30 16.00 -11.82
C THR A 322 -2.75 15.44 -10.53
N LEU A 323 -1.69 14.62 -10.64
CA LEU A 323 -1.02 14.00 -9.50
C LEU A 323 0.49 14.20 -9.64
N ASP A 324 1.12 14.79 -8.64
CA ASP A 324 2.57 14.82 -8.53
C ASP A 324 3.15 13.41 -8.33
N ALA A 325 4.47 13.29 -8.47
CA ALA A 325 5.18 12.04 -8.22
C ALA A 325 4.82 11.46 -6.84
N TYR A 326 4.41 10.19 -6.82
CA TYR A 326 3.98 9.48 -5.62
C TYR A 326 2.80 10.12 -4.85
N GLU A 327 2.03 11.01 -5.47
CA GLU A 327 0.86 11.63 -4.83
C GLU A 327 -0.36 10.71 -4.82
N GLY A 328 -1.15 10.82 -3.75
CA GLY A 328 -2.46 10.21 -3.66
C GLY A 328 -3.53 11.25 -3.34
N LEU A 329 -4.68 11.14 -3.99
CA LEU A 329 -5.87 11.93 -3.69
C LEU A 329 -7.03 11.00 -3.29
N ALA A 330 -7.72 11.37 -2.21
CA ALA A 330 -9.03 10.82 -1.89
C ALA A 330 -10.07 11.87 -2.23
N LEU A 331 -10.85 11.61 -3.26
CA LEU A 331 -11.80 12.55 -3.84
C LEU A 331 -13.23 12.09 -3.56
N ARG A 332 -14.16 13.04 -3.51
CA ARG A 332 -15.59 12.78 -3.46
C ARG A 332 -16.31 13.61 -4.51
N VAL A 333 -17.21 12.97 -5.24
CA VAL A 333 -18.13 13.67 -6.14
C VAL A 333 -19.32 14.15 -5.33
N VAL A 334 -19.47 15.47 -5.24
CA VAL A 334 -20.62 16.11 -4.59
C VAL A 334 -21.76 16.15 -5.59
N SER A 335 -22.61 15.13 -5.59
CA SER A 335 -23.77 15.12 -6.48
C SER A 335 -24.70 16.29 -6.15
N THR A 336 -25.09 17.04 -7.19
CA THR A 336 -26.01 18.19 -7.11
C THR A 336 -27.49 17.77 -7.12
N LEU A 337 -27.77 16.46 -7.26
CA LEU A 337 -29.11 15.91 -7.31
C LEU A 337 -29.30 14.86 -6.19
N PRO A 338 -30.42 14.89 -5.45
CA PRO A 338 -30.75 13.80 -4.53
C PRO A 338 -30.96 12.50 -5.33
N ILE A 339 -30.38 11.40 -4.82
CA ILE A 339 -30.66 10.04 -5.30
C ILE A 339 -32.13 9.69 -5.02
#